data_AF-A0A933BUB9-F1
#
_entry.id   AF-A0A933BUB9-F1
#
_cell.length_a   1.000
_cell.length_b   1.000
_cell.length_c   1.000
_cell.angle_alpha   90.00
_cell.angle_beta   90.00
_cell.angle_gamma   90.00
#
_symmetry.space_group_name_H-M   'P 1'
#
loop_
_entity.id
_entity.type
_entity.pdbx_description
1 polymer ?
#
loop_
_entity_poly.entity_id
_entity_poly.type
_entity_poly.pdbx_seq_one_letter_code
_entity_poly.pdbx_strand_id
1 'polypeptide(L)'
;MGAWALPLLLVGFWGVAQLDLDCAHKSRSRAQLDRIRLAEIETAEDNAQAALREALGGCLAGAEPDRCRQETRQRFSAAWTTQKTQIEEKYRRLQEEFEVRCRASLT
;
A
#
# COMPACT_ATOMS: atom_id res chain seq x y z
N MET A 1 -31.83 -2.27 7.51
CA MET A 1 -31.12 -1.12 6.92
C MET A 1 -29.94 -0.80 7.83
N GLY A 2 -28.77 -1.34 7.53
CA GLY A 2 -27.54 -1.12 8.31
C GLY A 2 -26.41 -0.92 7.33
N ALA A 3 -25.86 0.28 7.32
CA ALA A 3 -24.87 0.74 6.37
C ALA A 3 -23.55 -0.03 6.53
N TRP A 4 -23.36 -1.07 5.72
CA TRP A 4 -22.02 -1.58 5.41
C TRP A 4 -21.40 -0.70 4.33
N ALA A 5 -21.24 0.57 4.68
CA ALA A 5 -20.33 1.42 3.95
C ALA A 5 -18.92 0.99 4.42
N LEU A 6 -18.28 0.15 3.61
CA LEU A 6 -16.83 0.08 3.52
C LEU A 6 -16.39 1.10 2.46
N PRO A 7 -16.28 2.41 2.73
CA PRO A 7 -15.57 3.29 1.83
C PRO A 7 -14.10 3.36 2.26
N LEU A 8 -13.22 3.62 1.31
CA LEU A 8 -11.82 4.04 1.49
C LEU A 8 -10.74 2.94 1.52
N LEU A 9 -10.69 2.14 0.45
CA LEU A 9 -9.41 1.60 -0.06
C LEU A 9 -9.22 1.95 -1.55
N LEU A 10 -9.56 3.20 -1.91
CA LEU A 10 -9.26 3.80 -3.22
C LEU A 10 -8.43 5.07 -3.08
N VAL A 11 -7.55 5.13 -2.07
CA VAL A 11 -6.53 6.18 -1.98
C VAL A 11 -5.22 5.56 -2.45
N GLY A 12 -4.76 5.92 -3.65
CA GLY A 12 -3.42 5.51 -4.09
C GLY A 12 -3.14 5.50 -5.59
N PHE A 13 -4.13 5.78 -6.45
CA PHE A 13 -3.92 5.75 -7.90
C PHE A 13 -3.26 7.02 -8.47
N TRP A 14 -3.13 8.10 -7.68
CA TRP A 14 -2.75 9.43 -8.22
C TRP A 14 -1.35 9.92 -7.84
N GLY A 15 -0.60 9.22 -6.98
CA GLY A 15 0.70 9.70 -6.47
C GLY A 15 1.87 9.64 -7.47
N VAL A 16 1.75 8.93 -8.59
CA VAL A 16 2.88 8.66 -9.51
C VAL A 16 2.84 9.47 -10.79
N ALA A 17 1.77 10.24 -11.03
CA ALA A 17 1.54 10.94 -12.30
C ALA A 17 2.53 12.08 -12.60
N GLN A 18 3.42 12.42 -11.65
CA GLN A 18 4.40 13.50 -11.81
C GLN A 18 5.87 13.03 -11.62
N LEU A 19 6.15 11.74 -11.70
CA LEU A 19 7.54 11.28 -11.63
C LEU A 19 8.29 11.62 -12.92
N ASP A 20 9.21 12.57 -12.81
CA ASP A 20 10.16 12.93 -13.87
C ASP A 20 11.28 11.86 -13.92
N LEU A 21 11.01 10.78 -14.65
CA LEU A 21 11.92 9.64 -14.79
C LEU A 21 12.83 9.84 -16.00
N ASP A 22 14.09 10.18 -15.73
CA ASP A 22 15.09 10.40 -16.77
C ASP A 22 15.81 9.11 -17.17
N CYS A 23 15.87 8.83 -18.47
CA CYS A 23 16.62 7.71 -19.05
C CYS A 23 18.14 7.94 -19.06
N ALA A 24 18.61 9.20 -19.11
CA ALA A 24 20.03 9.52 -18.99
C ALA A 24 20.56 9.21 -17.57
N HIS A 25 19.68 9.19 -16.57
CA HIS A 25 20.03 8.93 -15.16
C HIS A 25 19.24 7.73 -14.60
N LYS A 26 19.22 6.61 -15.33
CA LYS A 26 18.46 5.39 -14.99
C LYS A 26 18.61 4.92 -13.54
N SER A 27 19.82 4.96 -12.97
CA SER A 27 20.07 4.55 -11.58
C SER A 27 19.38 5.46 -10.55
N ARG A 28 19.40 6.77 -10.78
CA ARG A 28 18.73 7.78 -9.93
C ARG A 28 17.21 7.59 -9.97
N SER A 29 16.67 7.41 -11.17
CA SER A 29 15.24 7.18 -11.40
C SER A 29 14.73 5.91 -10.69
N ARG A 30 15.50 4.80 -10.75
CA ARG A 30 15.22 3.58 -9.97
C ARG A 30 15.25 3.81 -8.47
N ALA A 31 16.29 4.47 -7.95
CA ALA A 31 16.40 4.79 -6.54
C ALA A 31 15.29 5.73 -6.04
N GLN A 32 14.74 6.58 -6.91
CA GLN A 32 13.57 7.39 -6.59
C GLN A 32 12.30 6.54 -6.49
N LEU A 33 12.05 5.63 -7.44
CA LEU A 33 10.93 4.69 -7.37
C LEU A 33 10.99 3.83 -6.09
N ASP A 34 12.17 3.33 -5.72
CA ASP A 34 12.34 2.55 -4.49
C ASP A 34 12.01 3.35 -3.23
N ARG A 35 12.43 4.62 -3.17
CA ARG A 35 12.12 5.50 -2.04
C ARG A 35 10.63 5.78 -1.92
N ILE A 36 9.95 6.02 -3.03
CA ILE A 36 8.51 6.27 -3.02
C ILE A 36 7.75 4.99 -2.67
N ARG A 37 8.18 3.82 -3.17
CA ARG A 37 7.63 2.53 -2.74
C ARG A 37 7.69 2.37 -1.23
N LEU A 38 8.85 2.64 -0.62
CA LEU A 38 9.01 2.56 0.84
C LEU A 38 8.08 3.53 1.57
N ALA A 39 8.03 4.80 1.14
CA ALA A 39 7.16 5.79 1.75
C ALA A 39 5.67 5.43 1.65
N GLU A 40 5.24 4.85 0.52
CA GLU A 40 3.85 4.39 0.33
C GLU A 40 3.53 3.17 1.23
N ILE A 41 4.48 2.25 1.40
CA ILE A 41 4.34 1.12 2.35
C ILE A 41 4.24 1.66 3.77
N GLU A 42 5.15 2.54 4.20
CA GLU A 42 5.15 3.12 5.55
C GLU A 42 3.82 3.86 5.84
N THR A 43 3.36 4.69 4.90
CA THR A 43 2.08 5.40 5.02
C THR A 43 0.91 4.43 5.10
N ALA A 44 0.92 3.36 4.29
CA ALA A 44 -0.12 2.34 4.34
C ALA A 44 -0.08 1.56 5.66
N GLU A 45 1.10 1.29 6.20
CA GLU A 45 1.28 0.62 7.49
C GLU A 45 0.71 1.48 8.63
N ASP A 46 1.05 2.76 8.67
CA ASP A 46 0.56 3.69 9.70
C ASP A 46 -0.97 3.76 9.71
N ASN A 47 -1.57 3.86 8.52
CA ASN A 47 -3.02 3.85 8.37
C ASN A 47 -3.64 2.51 8.82
N ALA A 48 -3.03 1.39 8.43
CA ALA A 48 -3.49 0.06 8.83
C ALA A 48 -3.40 -0.14 10.35
N GLN A 49 -2.32 0.33 10.98
CA GLN A 49 -2.15 0.27 12.43
C GLN A 49 -3.16 1.15 13.16
N ALA A 50 -3.46 2.34 12.65
CA ALA A 50 -4.49 3.21 13.21
C ALA A 50 -5.87 2.53 13.18
N ALA A 51 -6.26 1.98 12.03
CA ALA A 51 -7.52 1.24 11.87
C ALA A 51 -7.58 -0.02 12.75
N LEU A 52 -6.46 -0.74 12.93
CA LEU A 52 -6.40 -1.88 13.84
C LEU A 52 -6.65 -1.46 15.30
N ARG A 53 -6.04 -0.36 15.75
CA ARG A 53 -6.24 0.15 17.13
C ARG A 53 -7.70 0.50 17.37
N GLU A 54 -8.35 1.15 16.41
CA GLU A 54 -9.78 1.47 16.48
C GLU A 54 -10.64 0.20 16.55
N ALA A 55 -10.40 -0.77 15.66
CA ALA A 55 -11.13 -2.03 15.64
C ALA A 55 -10.96 -2.85 16.95
N LEU A 56 -9.75 -2.86 17.51
CA LEU A 56 -9.47 -3.51 18.79
C LEU A 56 -10.17 -2.83 19.96
N GLY A 57 -10.38 -1.51 19.91
CA GLY A 57 -11.18 -0.77 20.88
C GLY A 57 -12.63 -1.28 20.94
N GLY A 58 -13.21 -1.65 19.79
CA GLY A 58 -14.55 -2.24 19.70
C GLY A 58 -14.70 -3.64 20.32
N CYS A 59 -13.60 -4.39 20.48
CA CYS A 59 -13.63 -5.74 21.06
C CYS A 59 -13.83 -5.77 22.59
N LEU A 60 -13.67 -4.65 23.29
CA LEU A 60 -13.78 -4.59 24.76
C LEU A 60 -15.22 -4.76 25.28
N ALA A 61 -16.24 -4.59 24.43
CA ALA A 61 -17.64 -4.58 24.82
C ALA A 61 -18.39 -5.93 24.65
N GLY A 62 -17.70 -7.00 24.21
CA GLY A 62 -18.31 -8.29 23.87
C GLY A 62 -18.11 -9.39 24.93
N ALA A 63 -18.88 -10.48 24.79
CA ALA A 63 -18.82 -11.65 25.68
C ALA A 63 -17.50 -12.45 25.59
N GLU A 64 -16.79 -12.36 24.46
CA GLU A 64 -15.49 -13.04 24.23
C GLU A 64 -14.43 -12.05 23.69
N PRO A 65 -13.91 -11.15 24.54
CA PRO A 65 -13.02 -10.07 24.09
C PRO A 65 -11.69 -10.59 23.52
N ASP A 66 -11.15 -11.68 24.05
CA ASP A 66 -9.90 -12.28 23.56
C ASP A 66 -10.04 -12.87 22.16
N ARG A 67 -11.13 -13.58 21.92
CA ARG A 67 -11.43 -14.14 20.59
C ARG A 67 -11.62 -13.02 19.57
N CYS A 68 -12.38 -11.98 19.91
CA CYS A 68 -12.56 -10.81 19.04
C CYS A 68 -11.22 -10.15 18.68
N ARG A 69 -10.33 -9.96 19.67
CA ARG A 69 -9.00 -9.38 19.44
C ARG A 69 -8.16 -10.25 18.51
N GLN A 70 -8.19 -11.56 18.69
CA GLN A 70 -7.42 -12.50 17.87
C GLN A 70 -7.92 -12.52 16.43
N GLU A 71 -9.23 -12.66 16.22
CA GLU A 71 -9.84 -12.64 14.88
C GLU A 71 -9.58 -11.31 14.17
N THR A 72 -9.70 -10.19 14.88
CA THR A 72 -9.40 -8.85 14.34
C THR A 72 -7.95 -8.75 13.90
N ARG A 73 -6.99 -9.17 14.73
CA ARG A 73 -5.56 -9.17 14.36
C ARG A 73 -5.28 -10.04 13.14
N GLN A 74 -5.88 -11.22 13.05
CA GLN A 74 -5.71 -12.12 11.90
C GLN A 74 -6.24 -11.50 10.61
N ARG A 75 -7.46 -10.94 10.64
CA ARG A 75 -8.05 -10.26 9.47
C ARG A 75 -7.19 -9.08 9.02
N PHE A 76 -6.72 -8.26 9.95
CA PHE A 76 -5.82 -7.14 9.65
C PHE A 76 -4.47 -7.60 9.09
N SER A 77 -3.86 -8.65 9.64
CA SER A 77 -2.60 -9.20 9.11
C SER A 77 -2.72 -9.68 7.67
N ALA A 78 -3.84 -10.34 7.33
CA ALA A 78 -4.10 -10.80 5.96
C ALA A 78 -4.35 -9.62 5.00
N ALA A 79 -5.14 -8.63 5.44
CA ALA A 79 -5.41 -7.43 4.67
C ALA A 79 -4.13 -6.62 4.42
N TRP A 80 -3.30 -6.44 5.45
CA TRP A 80 -2.00 -5.77 5.35
C TRP A 80 -1.07 -6.46 4.36
N THR A 81 -0.93 -7.78 4.45
CA THR A 81 -0.09 -8.57 3.53
C THR A 81 -0.55 -8.39 2.08
N THR A 82 -1.86 -8.39 1.86
CA THR A 82 -2.45 -8.17 0.53
C THR A 82 -2.14 -6.76 0.01
N GLN A 83 -2.36 -5.73 0.83
CA GLN A 83 -2.11 -4.33 0.46
C GLN A 83 -0.62 -4.09 0.16
N LYS A 84 0.28 -4.59 1.01
CA LYS A 84 1.72 -4.50 0.79
C LYS A 84 2.12 -5.13 -0.55
N THR A 85 1.60 -6.31 -0.84
CA THR A 85 1.86 -7.02 -2.11
C THR A 85 1.39 -6.21 -3.32
N GLN A 86 0.22 -5.55 -3.22
CA GLN A 86 -0.30 -4.69 -4.29
C GLN A 86 0.58 -3.45 -4.52
N ILE A 87 1.10 -2.84 -3.45
CA ILE A 87 2.04 -1.71 -3.55
C ILE A 87 3.33 -2.20 -4.23
N GLU A 88 3.92 -3.30 -3.75
CA GLU A 88 5.14 -3.86 -4.34
C GLU A 88 4.97 -4.17 -5.83
N GLU A 89 3.85 -4.79 -6.21
CA GLU A 89 3.52 -5.11 -7.59
C GLU A 89 3.33 -3.86 -8.46
N LYS A 90 2.67 -2.82 -7.94
CA LYS A 90 2.53 -1.51 -8.62
C LYS A 90 3.91 -0.93 -8.97
N TYR A 91 4.83 -0.89 -8.01
CA TYR A 91 6.17 -0.33 -8.24
C TYR A 91 7.04 -1.21 -9.14
N ARG A 92 6.88 -2.55 -9.07
CA ARG A 92 7.52 -3.47 -10.01
C ARG A 92 7.12 -3.16 -11.45
N ARG A 93 5.82 -2.98 -11.74
CA ARG A 93 5.33 -2.64 -13.08
C ARG A 93 5.84 -1.30 -13.57
N LEU A 94 5.82 -0.27 -12.71
CA LEU A 94 6.35 1.06 -13.06
C LEU A 94 7.83 1.02 -13.43
N GLN A 95 8.62 0.22 -12.71
CA GLN A 95 10.02 0.01 -13.03
C GLN A 95 10.19 -0.69 -14.38
N GLU A 96 9.44 -1.76 -14.65
CA GLU A 96 9.47 -2.47 -15.93
C GLU A 96 9.08 -1.55 -17.11
N GLU A 97 8.01 -0.78 -16.98
CA GLU A 97 7.57 0.18 -17.99
C GLU A 97 8.60 1.28 -18.24
N PHE A 98 9.23 1.80 -17.19
CA PHE A 98 10.35 2.73 -17.31
C PHE A 98 11.52 2.12 -18.10
N GLU A 99 11.88 0.87 -17.80
CA GLU A 99 12.98 0.19 -18.49
C GLU A 99 12.70 -0.15 -19.95
N VAL A 100 11.44 -0.45 -20.28
CA VAL A 100 11.01 -0.63 -21.67
C VAL A 100 11.10 0.70 -22.42
N ARG A 101 10.57 1.80 -21.86
CA ARG A 101 10.61 3.13 -22.49
C ARG A 101 12.03 3.62 -22.73
N CYS A 102 12.93 3.48 -21.76
CA CYS A 102 14.32 3.90 -21.94
C CYS A 102 15.09 3.06 -22.95
N ARG A 103 14.74 1.79 -23.15
CA ARG A 103 15.32 0.99 -24.24
C ARG A 103 14.80 1.45 -25.59
N ALA A 104 13.50 1.72 -25.70
CA ALA A 104 12.88 2.20 -26.94
C ALA A 104 13.37 3.60 -27.36
N SER A 105 13.81 4.46 -26.42
CA SER A 105 14.38 5.77 -26.74
C SER A 105 15.85 5.73 -27.20
N LEU A 106 16.52 4.58 -27.07
CA LEU A 106 17.92 4.38 -27.49
C LEU A 106 18.04 3.69 -28.86
N THR A 107 16.92 3.22 -29.41
CA THR A 107 16.79 2.64 -30.77
C THR A 107 16.16 3.64 -31.72
#